data_AF-A0A818PJX4-F1
#
_entry.id   AF-A0A818PJX4-F1
#
_cell.length_a   1.000
_cell.length_b   1.000
_cell.length_c   1.000
_cell.angle_alpha   90.00
_cell.angle_beta   90.00
_cell.angle_gamma   90.00
#
_symmetry.space_group_name_H-M   'P 1'
#
loop_
_entity.id
_entity.type
_entity.pdbx_description
1 polymer ?
#
loop_
_entity_poly.entity_id
_entity_poly.type
_entity_poly.pdbx_seq_one_letter_code
_entity_poly.pdbx_strand_id
1 'polypeptide(L)'
;MLRPELIVPPIVEKLFASIDNTNEPHRFTSIMTCLTRITRQLVRQTSCYSQGQTYVLPLITSVLPGIDLNDFKKTLVTLEFLDTIFMLITCVDCSSAIHIRNDLTEMIREKITDFLTHACWPSKVRKLVTGLVRAIVMGDSVETLKYLLPKTCESINKIINDSEGNVLLNDHKGDKELTWYLVLFSELVRARGDTLMIYKETIISVFHRCIQIIHKGSYKAIASAAKHILKSLTHVYIIDTRLAIENIDESFIDFLPIRAWGQPTNADQVQVQYHIPNDDELDFVREFVETFMYVELDLLKEKSSKLSNDERLRSLTIVHQIAIGCFRIVPRIGSSYVPNLVPTVVPYSAQSQAQYSIFSKQPKFRENLRLRLLIDIGKLLGESFIDESF
;
A
#
# COMPACT_ATOMS: atom_id res chain seq x y z
N MET A 1 25.07 14.92 18.37
CA MET A 1 25.22 16.22 19.06
C MET A 1 25.86 15.98 20.41
N LEU A 2 26.82 16.82 20.80
CA LEU A 2 27.58 16.62 22.04
C LEU A 2 26.86 17.16 23.29
N ARG A 3 25.96 18.15 23.16
CA ARG A 3 25.25 18.82 24.28
C ARG A 3 23.78 19.18 23.93
N PRO A 4 22.86 18.21 23.81
CA PRO A 4 21.46 18.48 23.46
C PRO A 4 20.74 19.42 24.45
N GLU A 5 21.11 19.39 25.73
CA GLU A 5 20.49 20.19 26.79
C GLU A 5 20.68 21.70 26.61
N LEU A 6 21.69 22.14 25.84
CA LEU A 6 21.92 23.57 25.57
C LEU A 6 21.27 24.05 24.26
N ILE A 7 20.92 23.13 23.37
CA ILE A 7 20.52 23.46 22.00
C ILE A 7 19.03 23.20 21.78
N VAL A 8 18.49 22.12 22.34
CA VAL A 8 17.09 21.73 22.15
C VAL A 8 16.11 22.73 22.79
N PRO A 9 16.24 23.12 24.08
CA PRO A 9 15.26 24.00 24.72
C PRO A 9 15.09 25.36 24.03
N PRO A 10 16.17 26.10 23.66
CA PRO A 10 16.01 27.39 22.97
C PRO A 10 15.31 27.30 21.61
N ILE A 11 15.45 26.18 20.90
CA ILE A 11 14.79 25.96 19.60
C ILE A 11 13.30 25.67 19.82
N VAL A 12 12.97 24.87 20.83
CA VAL A 12 11.58 24.56 21.21
C VAL A 12 10.84 25.82 21.67
N GLU A 13 11.45 26.65 22.51
CA GLU A 13 10.88 27.94 22.94
C GLU A 13 10.62 28.87 21.75
N LYS A 14 11.57 28.97 20.82
CA LYS A 14 11.41 29.76 19.59
C LYS A 14 10.28 29.24 18.71
N LEU A 15 10.05 27.93 18.68
CA LEU A 15 8.93 27.35 17.93
C LEU A 15 7.59 27.78 18.55
N PHE A 16 7.41 27.58 19.85
CA PHE A 16 6.16 27.96 20.52
C PHE A 16 5.86 29.45 20.34
N ALA A 17 6.86 30.33 20.49
CA ALA A 17 6.71 31.76 20.21
C ALA A 17 6.42 32.08 18.73
N SER A 18 6.80 31.21 17.80
CA SER A 18 6.56 31.39 16.37
C SER A 18 5.21 30.83 15.91
N ILE A 19 4.60 29.91 16.65
CA ILE A 19 3.29 29.33 16.31
C ILE A 19 2.18 30.37 16.46
N ASP A 20 2.28 31.21 17.50
CA ASP A 20 1.32 32.28 17.76
C ASP A 20 1.54 33.52 16.87
N ASN A 21 2.72 33.63 16.24
CA ASN A 21 3.09 34.79 15.44
C ASN A 21 2.88 34.53 13.94
N THR A 22 1.76 35.02 13.41
CA THR A 22 1.37 34.88 12.00
C THR A 22 2.11 35.81 11.04
N ASN A 23 2.90 36.77 11.54
CA ASN A 23 3.51 37.81 10.71
C ASN A 23 4.84 37.39 10.05
N GLU A 24 5.45 36.26 10.46
CA GLU A 24 6.76 35.81 9.96
C GLU A 24 6.76 34.32 9.56
N PRO A 25 6.10 33.91 8.47
CA PRO A 25 5.97 32.50 8.08
C PRO A 25 7.31 31.80 7.79
N HIS A 26 8.33 32.55 7.35
CA HIS A 26 9.69 32.05 7.14
C HIS A 26 10.37 31.58 8.44
N ARG A 27 9.99 32.15 9.57
CA ARG A 27 10.53 31.79 10.88
C ARG A 27 10.03 30.42 11.30
N PHE A 28 8.73 30.15 11.16
CA PHE A 28 8.14 28.83 11.43
C PHE A 28 8.81 27.74 10.60
N THR A 29 8.90 27.92 9.28
CA THR A 29 9.50 26.93 8.38
C THR A 29 10.98 26.66 8.69
N SER A 30 11.76 27.69 9.01
CA SER A 30 13.18 27.54 9.38
C SER A 30 13.35 26.80 10.70
N ILE A 31 12.56 27.14 11.72
CA ILE A 31 12.62 26.50 13.05
C ILE A 31 12.18 25.04 12.95
N MET A 32 11.09 24.76 12.24
CA MET A 32 10.61 23.39 12.05
C MET A 32 11.65 22.53 11.34
N THR A 33 12.28 23.04 10.28
CA THR A 33 13.37 22.33 9.59
C THR A 33 14.52 22.02 10.54
N CYS A 34 14.92 22.97 11.40
CA CYS A 34 15.95 22.74 12.41
C CYS A 34 15.52 21.68 13.43
N LEU A 35 14.27 21.75 13.91
CA LEU A 35 13.71 20.82 14.88
C LEU A 35 13.68 19.39 14.34
N THR A 36 13.28 19.20 13.08
CA THR A 36 13.33 17.91 12.37
C THR A 36 14.73 17.29 12.43
N ARG A 37 15.79 18.07 12.19
CA ARG A 37 17.18 17.56 12.22
C ARG A 37 17.66 17.15 13.61
N ILE A 38 17.11 17.75 14.67
CA ILE A 38 17.49 17.44 16.05
C ILE A 38 16.49 16.51 16.76
N THR A 39 15.43 16.07 16.09
CA THR A 39 14.31 15.32 16.69
C THR A 39 14.77 14.05 17.41
N ARG A 40 15.75 13.31 16.87
CA ARG A 40 16.30 12.12 17.57
C ARG A 40 16.85 12.44 18.95
N GLN A 41 17.48 13.60 19.13
CA GLN A 41 18.05 14.01 20.41
C GLN A 41 17.03 14.60 21.37
N LEU A 42 15.93 15.12 20.82
CA LEU A 42 14.75 15.52 21.59
C LEU A 42 14.08 14.30 22.23
N VAL A 43 13.85 13.23 21.46
CA VAL A 43 13.06 12.07 21.92
C VAL A 43 13.86 11.03 22.70
N ARG A 44 15.20 10.98 22.54
CA ARG A 44 16.05 10.00 23.20
C ARG A 44 16.36 10.42 24.64
N GLN A 45 16.05 9.54 25.61
CA GLN A 45 16.54 9.73 26.98
C GLN A 45 18.05 9.47 27.05
N THR A 46 18.79 10.45 27.55
CA THR A 46 20.20 10.31 27.90
C THR A 46 20.45 10.78 29.32
N SER A 47 21.55 10.35 29.93
CA SER A 47 21.95 10.80 31.28
C SER A 47 22.13 12.32 31.36
N CYS A 48 22.52 12.97 30.26
CA CYS A 48 22.75 14.41 30.20
C CYS A 48 21.50 15.23 29.84
N TYR A 49 20.48 14.59 29.27
CA TYR A 49 19.24 15.25 28.83
C TYR A 49 18.08 14.25 28.83
N SER A 50 17.30 14.27 29.91
CA SER A 50 16.12 13.43 30.12
C SER A 50 14.79 14.18 29.89
N GLN A 51 14.82 15.52 29.97
CA GLN A 51 13.63 16.37 29.83
C GLN A 51 13.11 16.47 28.39
N GLY A 52 13.90 16.12 27.38
CA GLY A 52 13.51 16.27 25.97
C GLY A 52 12.16 15.62 25.61
N GLN A 53 11.88 14.45 26.19
CA GLN A 53 10.64 13.72 25.92
C GLN A 53 9.37 14.45 26.37
N THR A 54 9.45 15.32 27.37
CA THR A 54 8.27 16.04 27.87
C THR A 54 7.73 17.04 26.84
N TYR A 55 8.56 17.46 25.88
CA TYR A 55 8.15 18.36 24.81
C TYR A 55 7.45 17.64 23.65
N VAL A 56 7.53 16.31 23.55
CA VAL A 56 7.05 15.56 22.36
C VAL A 56 5.55 15.76 22.13
N LEU A 57 4.70 15.48 23.12
CA LEU A 57 3.25 15.64 22.98
C LEU A 57 2.81 17.09 22.78
N PRO A 58 3.33 18.09 23.54
CA PRO A 58 3.08 19.49 23.25
C PRO A 58 3.47 19.90 21.82
N LEU A 59 4.66 19.48 21.36
CA LEU A 59 5.14 19.82 20.01
C LEU A 59 4.25 19.21 18.93
N ILE A 60 3.93 17.92 19.02
CA ILE A 60 3.03 17.25 18.05
C ILE A 60 1.71 17.99 17.97
N THR A 61 1.12 18.34 19.12
CA THR A 61 -0.19 19.01 19.17
C THR A 61 -0.12 20.43 18.60
N SER A 62 0.89 21.20 18.98
CA SER A 62 1.01 22.61 18.59
C SER A 62 1.38 22.81 17.12
N VAL A 63 2.01 21.83 16.46
CA VAL A 63 2.35 21.93 15.03
C VAL A 63 1.22 21.50 14.10
N LEU A 64 0.17 20.82 14.59
CA LEU A 64 -0.97 20.36 13.75
C LEU A 64 -1.62 21.48 12.92
N PRO A 65 -1.82 22.71 13.43
CA PRO A 65 -2.32 23.84 12.63
C PRO A 65 -1.37 24.26 11.48
N GLY A 66 -0.15 23.72 11.44
CA GLY A 66 0.78 23.87 10.32
C GLY A 66 0.39 23.05 9.08
N ILE A 67 -0.51 22.06 9.21
CA ILE A 67 -1.15 21.38 8.08
C ILE A 67 -2.24 22.32 7.54
N ASP A 68 -1.87 23.17 6.60
CA ASP A 68 -2.67 24.27 6.08
C ASP A 68 -2.86 24.13 4.57
N LEU A 69 -4.12 24.04 4.13
CA LEU A 69 -4.49 23.95 2.71
C LEU A 69 -4.02 25.16 1.89
N ASN A 70 -3.78 26.30 2.53
CA ASN A 70 -3.38 27.54 1.87
C ASN A 70 -1.86 27.73 1.82
N ASP A 71 -1.10 27.04 2.68
CA ASP A 71 0.35 27.13 2.72
C ASP A 71 1.00 25.75 2.53
N PHE A 72 1.35 25.47 1.27
CA PHE A 72 2.03 24.24 0.88
C PHE A 72 3.38 24.05 1.58
N LYS A 73 4.15 25.14 1.78
CA LYS A 73 5.48 25.04 2.41
C LYS A 73 5.34 24.73 3.89
N LYS A 74 4.44 25.40 4.59
CA LYS A 74 4.13 25.15 6.00
C LYS A 74 3.64 23.72 6.20
N THR A 75 2.74 23.25 5.33
CA THR A 75 2.25 21.87 5.34
C THR A 75 3.38 20.87 5.14
N LEU A 76 4.24 21.06 4.14
CA LEU A 76 5.32 20.13 3.84
C LEU A 76 6.30 19.98 5.01
N VAL A 77 6.75 21.09 5.59
CA VAL A 77 7.71 21.06 6.70
C VAL A 77 7.06 20.49 7.98
N THR A 78 5.76 20.75 8.19
CA THR A 78 5.00 20.15 9.29
C THR A 78 4.90 18.64 9.14
N LEU A 79 4.55 18.14 7.95
CA LEU A 79 4.49 16.71 7.66
C LEU A 79 5.87 16.04 7.76
N GLU A 80 6.95 16.69 7.31
CA GLU A 80 8.32 16.17 7.45
C GLU A 80 8.73 16.02 8.92
N PHE A 81 8.38 17.00 9.76
CA PHE A 81 8.62 16.92 11.20
C PHE A 81 7.79 15.81 11.86
N LEU A 82 6.49 15.73 11.54
CA LEU A 82 5.61 14.70 12.08
C LEU A 82 6.07 13.29 11.66
N ASP A 83 6.43 13.09 10.39
CA ASP A 83 7.01 11.84 9.91
C ASP A 83 8.28 11.48 10.69
N THR A 84 9.19 12.43 10.84
CA THR A 84 10.45 12.21 11.58
C THR A 84 10.20 11.85 13.04
N ILE A 85 9.30 12.54 13.73
CA ILE A 85 9.03 12.26 15.15
C ILE A 85 8.33 10.92 15.31
N PHE A 86 7.33 10.59 14.47
CA PHE A 86 6.63 9.31 14.50
C PHE A 86 7.54 8.13 14.12
N MET A 87 8.54 8.32 13.28
CA MET A 87 9.56 7.30 12.99
C MET A 87 10.57 7.09 14.14
N LEU A 88 10.52 7.91 15.20
CA LEU A 88 11.42 7.82 16.34
C LEU A 88 10.70 7.52 17.66
N ILE A 89 9.37 7.62 17.70
CA ILE A 89 8.57 7.32 18.90
C ILE A 89 7.64 6.14 18.63
N THR A 90 7.51 5.28 19.63
CA THR A 90 6.47 4.24 19.63
C THR A 90 5.22 4.83 20.28
N CYS A 91 4.16 5.01 19.50
CA CYS A 91 2.87 5.53 19.96
C CYS A 91 2.06 4.46 20.67
N VAL A 92 2.35 4.25 21.96
CA VAL A 92 1.63 3.30 22.83
C VAL A 92 1.01 4.10 23.96
N ASP A 93 -0.27 3.88 24.21
CA ASP A 93 -0.92 4.47 25.38
C ASP A 93 -0.40 3.80 26.65
N CYS A 94 0.58 4.46 27.28
CA CYS A 94 1.15 4.06 28.55
C CYS A 94 0.41 4.69 29.75
N SER A 95 -0.65 5.49 29.53
CA SER A 95 -1.42 6.09 30.64
C SER A 95 -2.05 5.02 31.54
N SER A 96 -2.32 3.86 30.94
CA SER A 96 -2.85 2.68 31.59
C SER A 96 -1.84 1.89 32.42
N ALA A 97 -0.54 2.24 32.38
CA ALA A 97 0.48 1.72 33.30
C ALA A 97 0.17 2.06 34.77
N ILE A 98 -0.76 2.99 35.03
CA ILE A 98 -1.31 3.27 36.36
C ILE A 98 -2.69 2.59 36.54
N HIS A 99 -3.51 2.43 35.48
CA HIS A 99 -4.78 1.67 35.46
C HIS A 99 -5.15 1.15 34.06
N ILE A 100 -5.35 -0.17 33.89
CA ILE A 100 -5.61 -0.82 32.59
C ILE A 100 -6.89 -0.28 31.91
N ARG A 101 -6.77 0.35 30.72
CA ARG A 101 -7.84 0.61 29.75
C ARG A 101 -7.29 0.52 28.31
N ASN A 102 -8.10 -0.04 27.41
CA ASN A 102 -7.77 -0.41 26.02
C ASN A 102 -8.50 0.46 24.97
N ASP A 103 -8.80 1.73 25.25
CA ASP A 103 -9.83 2.52 24.55
C ASP A 103 -9.33 3.39 23.37
N LEU A 104 -8.02 3.63 23.23
CA LEU A 104 -7.51 4.56 22.21
C LEU A 104 -7.70 4.05 20.76
N THR A 105 -7.47 2.76 20.52
CA THR A 105 -7.54 2.15 19.18
C THR A 105 -8.97 2.12 18.64
N GLU A 106 -9.96 1.91 19.52
CA GLU A 106 -11.37 1.83 19.15
C GLU A 106 -11.93 3.19 18.72
N MET A 107 -11.59 4.27 19.45
CA MET A 107 -12.04 5.62 19.10
C MET A 107 -11.46 6.12 17.76
N ILE A 108 -10.18 5.89 17.52
CA ILE A 108 -9.53 6.24 16.24
C ILE A 108 -10.19 5.47 15.10
N ARG A 109 -10.50 4.18 15.35
CA ARG A 109 -11.15 3.29 14.39
C ARG A 109 -12.57 3.73 14.06
N GLU A 110 -13.38 4.12 15.04
CA GLU A 110 -14.73 4.66 14.82
C GLU A 110 -14.67 5.93 13.97
N LYS A 111 -13.79 6.88 14.33
CA LYS A 111 -13.62 8.12 13.57
C LYS A 111 -13.18 7.90 12.13
N ILE A 112 -12.24 6.98 11.89
CA ILE A 112 -11.79 6.62 10.53
C ILE A 112 -12.93 5.95 9.76
N THR A 113 -13.66 5.05 10.41
CA THR A 113 -14.77 4.35 9.77
C THR A 113 -15.86 5.34 9.37
N ASP A 114 -16.29 6.20 10.29
CA ASP A 114 -17.28 7.26 10.02
C ASP A 114 -16.82 8.21 8.91
N PHE A 115 -15.53 8.58 8.91
CA PHE A 115 -14.95 9.44 7.89
C PHE A 115 -14.94 8.81 6.49
N LEU A 116 -14.80 7.48 6.40
CA LEU A 116 -14.76 6.74 5.13
C LEU A 116 -16.16 6.37 4.63
N THR A 117 -17.12 6.13 5.52
CA THR A 117 -18.47 5.66 5.17
C THR A 117 -19.42 6.80 4.79
N HIS A 118 -19.27 8.00 5.36
CA HIS A 118 -20.26 9.07 5.20
C HIS A 118 -19.96 10.09 4.10
N ALA A 119 -18.84 9.98 3.38
CA ALA A 119 -18.43 10.99 2.41
C ALA A 119 -17.91 10.41 1.09
N CYS A 120 -18.62 10.68 0.00
CA CYS A 120 -18.07 10.56 -1.35
C CYS A 120 -17.13 11.74 -1.60
N TRP A 121 -15.83 11.52 -1.43
CA TRP A 121 -14.84 12.60 -1.54
C TRP A 121 -14.66 13.07 -2.99
N PRO A 122 -14.39 14.38 -3.23
CA PRO A 122 -13.96 14.87 -4.54
C PRO A 122 -12.68 14.18 -4.99
N SER A 123 -12.49 14.01 -6.31
CA SER A 123 -11.36 13.26 -6.89
C SER A 123 -9.97 13.68 -6.39
N LYS A 124 -9.77 14.97 -6.06
CA LYS A 124 -8.53 15.50 -5.49
C LYS A 124 -8.28 15.02 -4.05
N VAL A 125 -9.33 14.93 -3.23
CA VAL A 125 -9.27 14.50 -1.83
C VAL A 125 -9.16 12.98 -1.71
N ARG A 126 -9.78 12.24 -2.64
CA ARG A 126 -9.72 10.76 -2.67
C ARG A 126 -8.30 10.21 -2.56
N LYS A 127 -7.32 10.84 -3.23
CA LYS A 127 -5.91 10.39 -3.20
C LYS A 127 -5.28 10.48 -1.80
N LEU A 128 -5.61 11.53 -1.04
CA LEU A 128 -5.13 11.69 0.33
C LEU A 128 -5.74 10.62 1.24
N VAL A 129 -7.07 10.48 1.17
CA VAL A 129 -7.81 9.51 1.99
C VAL A 129 -7.38 8.08 1.69
N THR A 130 -7.23 7.72 0.42
CA THR A 130 -6.75 6.39 0.01
C THR A 130 -5.31 6.13 0.43
N GLY A 131 -4.46 7.16 0.42
CA GLY A 131 -3.12 7.09 0.99
C GLY A 131 -3.13 6.78 2.50
N LEU A 132 -4.03 7.42 3.26
CA LEU A 132 -4.21 7.15 4.69
C LEU A 132 -4.73 5.74 4.94
N VAL A 133 -5.76 5.30 4.20
CA VAL A 133 -6.28 3.93 4.30
C VAL A 133 -5.19 2.91 4.00
N ARG A 134 -4.40 3.13 2.95
CA ARG A 134 -3.26 2.28 2.64
C ARG A 134 -2.28 2.22 3.81
N ALA A 135 -1.94 3.34 4.45
CA ALA A 135 -1.05 3.33 5.61
C ALA A 135 -1.61 2.49 6.76
N ILE A 136 -2.91 2.59 7.04
CA ILE A 136 -3.60 1.82 8.09
C ILE A 136 -3.62 0.32 7.76
N VAL A 137 -3.91 -0.05 6.50
CA VAL A 137 -3.88 -1.44 6.02
C VAL A 137 -2.49 -2.06 6.16
N MET A 138 -1.44 -1.28 5.88
CA MET A 138 -0.05 -1.74 6.02
C MET A 138 0.39 -1.82 7.49
N GLY A 139 -0.19 -1.01 8.39
CA GLY A 139 0.10 -1.02 9.82
C GLY A 139 -0.57 -2.17 10.57
N ASP A 140 -1.87 -2.39 10.34
CA ASP A 140 -2.62 -3.49 10.93
C ASP A 140 -3.63 -4.06 9.92
N SER A 141 -3.17 -5.03 9.12
CA SER A 141 -3.98 -5.63 8.08
C SER A 141 -5.19 -6.43 8.61
N VAL A 142 -5.06 -7.07 9.78
CA VAL A 142 -6.05 -8.01 10.31
C VAL A 142 -7.29 -7.27 10.77
N GLU A 143 -7.11 -6.30 11.67
CA GLU A 143 -8.24 -5.56 12.20
C GLU A 143 -8.80 -4.60 11.15
N THR A 144 -7.97 -3.99 10.29
CA THR A 144 -8.45 -3.08 9.25
C THR A 144 -9.37 -3.78 8.26
N LEU A 145 -8.99 -4.96 7.76
CA LEU A 145 -9.83 -5.71 6.83
C LEU A 145 -11.12 -6.18 7.48
N LYS A 146 -11.08 -6.66 8.73
CA LYS A 146 -12.25 -7.12 9.49
C LYS A 146 -13.38 -6.09 9.52
N TYR A 147 -13.06 -4.80 9.65
CA TYR A 147 -14.08 -3.74 9.72
C TYR A 147 -14.37 -3.06 8.38
N LEU A 148 -13.34 -2.73 7.58
CA LEU A 148 -13.53 -1.91 6.38
C LEU A 148 -13.86 -2.73 5.13
N LEU A 149 -13.34 -3.95 5.00
CA LEU A 149 -13.55 -4.76 3.79
C LEU A 149 -15.02 -5.16 3.62
N PRO A 150 -15.72 -5.74 4.62
CA PRO A 150 -17.12 -6.11 4.48
C PRO A 150 -18.01 -4.91 4.13
N LYS A 151 -17.85 -3.79 4.85
CA LYS A 151 -18.60 -2.54 4.60
C LYS A 151 -18.38 -2.02 3.17
N THR A 152 -17.13 -2.02 2.70
CA THR A 152 -16.81 -1.57 1.34
C THR A 152 -17.44 -2.49 0.29
N CYS A 153 -17.37 -3.81 0.49
CA CYS A 153 -17.97 -4.80 -0.40
C CYS A 153 -19.51 -4.70 -0.42
N GLU A 154 -20.15 -4.47 0.73
CA GLU A 154 -21.59 -4.22 0.84
C GLU A 154 -22.01 -2.96 0.09
N SER A 155 -21.28 -1.85 0.26
CA SER A 155 -21.53 -0.61 -0.49
C SER A 155 -21.41 -0.81 -2.00
N ILE A 156 -20.38 -1.53 -2.47
CA ILE A 156 -20.21 -1.87 -3.89
C ILE A 156 -21.41 -2.69 -4.39
N ASN A 157 -21.78 -3.74 -3.66
CA ASN A 157 -22.88 -4.61 -4.04
C ASN A 157 -24.22 -3.89 -4.05
N LYS A 158 -24.47 -3.01 -3.07
CA LYS A 158 -25.68 -2.20 -3.03
C LYS A 158 -25.77 -1.29 -4.25
N ILE A 159 -24.72 -0.55 -4.58
CA ILE A 159 -24.70 0.34 -5.75
C ILE A 159 -24.95 -0.43 -7.05
N ILE A 160 -24.35 -1.62 -7.19
CA ILE A 160 -24.54 -2.46 -8.38
C ILE A 160 -25.97 -3.01 -8.45
N ASN A 161 -26.54 -3.48 -7.34
CA ASN A 161 -27.89 -4.03 -7.30
C ASN A 161 -28.95 -2.93 -7.54
N ASP A 162 -28.79 -1.76 -6.93
CA ASP A 162 -29.72 -0.62 -7.04
C ASP A 162 -29.79 -0.07 -8.48
N SER A 163 -28.76 -0.33 -9.28
CA SER A 163 -28.67 0.12 -10.67
C SER A 163 -29.26 -0.84 -11.71
N GLU A 164 -29.98 -1.91 -11.30
CA GLU A 164 -30.74 -2.84 -12.18
C GLU A 164 -30.01 -3.26 -13.48
N GLY A 165 -28.69 -3.49 -13.43
CA GLY A 165 -27.90 -3.88 -14.61
C GLY A 165 -27.54 -2.75 -15.58
N ASN A 166 -27.95 -1.51 -15.32
CA ASN A 166 -27.57 -0.32 -16.10
C ASN A 166 -26.20 0.28 -15.73
N VAL A 167 -25.37 -0.38 -14.88
CA VAL A 167 -23.94 0.00 -14.71
C VAL A 167 -23.16 -0.10 -16.04
N LEU A 168 -23.73 -0.80 -17.03
CA LEU A 168 -23.22 -0.87 -18.39
C LEU A 168 -23.55 0.39 -19.23
N LEU A 169 -24.41 1.29 -18.74
CA LEU A 169 -24.98 2.41 -19.49
C LEU A 169 -24.93 3.73 -18.70
N ASN A 170 -23.74 4.36 -18.65
CA ASN A 170 -23.52 5.81 -18.64
C ASN A 170 -24.35 6.69 -17.66
N ASP A 171 -24.65 6.25 -16.44
CA ASP A 171 -25.23 7.16 -15.43
C ASP A 171 -24.13 7.87 -14.61
N HIS A 172 -23.93 9.16 -14.91
CA HIS A 172 -22.82 9.99 -14.43
C HIS A 172 -22.70 10.15 -12.89
N LYS A 173 -23.75 9.84 -12.12
CA LYS A 173 -23.73 9.91 -10.65
C LYS A 173 -23.31 8.60 -9.99
N GLY A 174 -23.92 7.47 -10.38
CA GLY A 174 -23.57 6.14 -9.84
C GLY A 174 -22.11 5.77 -10.09
N ASP A 175 -21.58 6.19 -11.25
CA ASP A 175 -20.20 5.96 -11.64
C ASP A 175 -19.16 6.55 -10.67
N LYS A 176 -19.44 7.73 -10.10
CA LYS A 176 -18.47 8.44 -9.23
C LYS A 176 -18.38 7.83 -7.84
N GLU A 177 -19.52 7.38 -7.31
CA GLU A 177 -19.60 6.73 -6.00
C GLU A 177 -19.07 5.30 -6.08
N LEU A 178 -19.45 4.54 -7.11
CA LEU A 178 -18.89 3.22 -7.37
C LEU A 178 -17.37 3.29 -7.55
N THR A 179 -16.88 4.24 -8.34
CA THR A 179 -15.43 4.45 -8.50
C THR A 179 -14.75 4.74 -7.15
N TRP A 180 -15.40 5.46 -6.23
CA TRP A 180 -14.82 5.72 -4.90
C TRP A 180 -14.62 4.43 -4.12
N TYR A 181 -15.67 3.62 -3.96
CA TYR A 181 -15.58 2.37 -3.21
C TYR A 181 -14.67 1.35 -3.89
N LEU A 182 -14.60 1.33 -5.22
CA LEU A 182 -13.65 0.48 -5.95
C LEU A 182 -12.20 0.91 -5.74
N VAL A 183 -11.92 2.22 -5.67
CA VAL A 183 -10.58 2.71 -5.32
C VAL A 183 -10.25 2.37 -3.87
N LEU A 184 -11.18 2.55 -2.95
CA LEU A 184 -11.02 2.16 -1.55
C LEU A 184 -10.72 0.66 -1.43
N PHE A 185 -11.53 -0.18 -2.07
CA PHE A 185 -11.32 -1.62 -2.17
C PHE A 185 -9.94 -1.96 -2.72
N SER A 186 -9.50 -1.26 -3.77
CA SER A 186 -8.18 -1.47 -4.36
C SER A 186 -7.01 -1.21 -3.38
N GLU A 187 -7.19 -0.34 -2.39
CA GLU A 187 -6.19 -0.12 -1.34
C GLU A 187 -6.31 -1.14 -0.20
N LEU A 188 -7.53 -1.58 0.15
CA LEU A 188 -7.75 -2.64 1.15
C LEU A 188 -7.10 -3.97 0.73
N VAL A 189 -7.23 -4.36 -0.54
CA VAL A 189 -6.64 -5.62 -1.05
C VAL A 189 -5.11 -5.59 -1.20
N ARG A 190 -4.44 -4.53 -0.74
CA ARG A 190 -2.96 -4.46 -0.61
C ARG A 190 -2.44 -5.04 0.69
N ALA A 191 -3.34 -5.49 1.55
CA ALA A 191 -3.01 -6.14 2.81
C ALA A 191 -2.07 -7.34 2.64
N ARG A 192 -1.61 -7.85 3.77
CA ARG A 192 -0.77 -9.04 3.87
C ARG A 192 -1.51 -10.26 3.28
N GLY A 193 -0.78 -11.09 2.54
CA GLY A 193 -1.32 -12.21 1.76
C GLY A 193 -2.13 -13.20 2.61
N ASP A 194 -1.58 -13.59 3.75
CA ASP A 194 -2.20 -14.51 4.69
C ASP A 194 -3.53 -13.98 5.25
N THR A 195 -3.60 -12.68 5.56
CA THR A 195 -4.83 -12.02 5.98
C THR A 195 -5.87 -11.97 4.85
N LEU A 196 -5.43 -11.75 3.59
CA LEU A 196 -6.33 -11.71 2.43
C LEU A 196 -6.99 -13.05 2.15
N MET A 197 -6.29 -14.16 2.40
CA MET A 197 -6.81 -15.51 2.17
C MET A 197 -8.07 -15.81 3.01
N ILE A 198 -8.24 -15.17 4.16
CA ILE A 198 -9.45 -15.26 5.00
C ILE A 198 -10.69 -14.72 4.26
N TYR A 199 -10.50 -13.71 3.41
CA TYR A 199 -11.57 -13.00 2.71
C TYR A 199 -11.64 -13.33 1.21
N LYS A 200 -10.97 -14.40 0.77
CA LYS A 200 -10.80 -14.73 -0.65
C LYS A 200 -12.12 -14.79 -1.44
N GLU A 201 -13.16 -15.38 -0.85
CA GLU A 201 -14.48 -15.54 -1.48
C GLU A 201 -15.17 -14.19 -1.66
N THR A 202 -15.16 -13.36 -0.62
CA THR A 202 -15.72 -12.00 -0.66
C THR A 202 -15.01 -11.16 -1.71
N ILE A 203 -13.69 -11.26 -1.78
CA ILE A 203 -12.88 -10.53 -2.76
C ILE A 203 -13.19 -10.97 -4.18
N ILE A 204 -13.19 -12.28 -4.46
CA ILE A 204 -13.54 -12.84 -5.78
C ILE A 204 -14.94 -12.41 -6.22
N SER A 205 -15.91 -12.39 -5.30
CA SER A 205 -17.27 -11.99 -5.63
C SER A 205 -17.38 -10.57 -6.19
N VAL A 206 -16.57 -9.64 -5.66
CA VAL A 206 -16.50 -8.26 -6.17
C VAL A 206 -15.91 -8.23 -7.58
N PHE A 207 -14.85 -9.01 -7.84
CA PHE A 207 -14.27 -9.10 -9.17
C PHE A 207 -15.28 -9.63 -10.19
N HIS A 208 -16.01 -10.71 -9.89
CA HIS A 208 -17.05 -11.22 -10.79
C HIS A 208 -18.09 -10.19 -11.18
N ARG A 209 -18.52 -9.35 -10.22
CA ARG A 209 -19.56 -8.33 -10.46
C ARG A 209 -19.04 -7.10 -11.19
N CYS A 210 -17.77 -6.76 -11.01
CA CYS A 210 -17.23 -5.47 -11.47
C CYS A 210 -16.31 -5.56 -12.69
N ILE A 211 -15.85 -6.75 -13.09
CA ILE A 211 -14.84 -6.90 -14.15
C ILE A 211 -15.31 -6.39 -15.51
N GLN A 212 -16.62 -6.52 -15.82
CA GLN A 212 -17.22 -6.11 -17.09
C GLN A 212 -17.65 -4.62 -17.16
N ILE A 213 -17.41 -3.84 -16.09
CA ILE A 213 -17.78 -2.42 -16.08
C ILE A 213 -16.97 -1.63 -17.13
N ILE A 214 -17.64 -0.82 -17.95
CA ILE A 214 -17.01 -0.03 -19.03
C ILE A 214 -16.52 1.34 -18.54
N HIS A 215 -17.10 1.87 -17.45
CA HIS A 215 -16.71 3.17 -16.90
C HIS A 215 -15.21 3.23 -16.56
N LYS A 216 -14.52 4.23 -17.13
CA LYS A 216 -13.06 4.39 -17.09
C LYS A 216 -12.46 4.47 -15.69
N GLY A 217 -13.13 5.13 -14.75
CA GLY A 217 -12.67 5.20 -13.36
C GLY A 217 -12.77 3.83 -12.67
N SER A 218 -13.89 3.15 -12.90
CA SER A 218 -14.26 1.91 -12.20
C SER A 218 -13.40 0.73 -12.65
N TYR A 219 -13.26 0.48 -13.96
CA TYR A 219 -12.44 -0.65 -14.41
C TYR A 219 -10.96 -0.45 -14.10
N LYS A 220 -10.45 0.79 -14.08
CA LYS A 220 -9.07 1.08 -13.68
C LYS A 220 -8.83 0.80 -12.21
N ALA A 221 -9.82 1.09 -11.36
CA ALA A 221 -9.77 0.76 -9.94
C ALA A 221 -9.78 -0.76 -9.72
N ILE A 222 -10.67 -1.48 -10.40
CA ILE A 222 -10.72 -2.96 -10.36
C ILE A 222 -9.44 -3.58 -10.91
N ALA A 223 -8.92 -3.12 -12.04
CA ALA A 223 -7.66 -3.61 -12.58
C ALA A 223 -6.50 -3.33 -11.60
N SER A 224 -6.49 -2.17 -10.95
CA SER A 224 -5.49 -1.87 -9.90
C SER A 224 -5.64 -2.79 -8.69
N ALA A 225 -6.87 -3.10 -8.27
CA ALA A 225 -7.15 -4.07 -7.22
C ALA A 225 -6.61 -5.46 -7.59
N ALA A 226 -6.83 -5.92 -8.83
CA ALA A 226 -6.31 -7.19 -9.34
C ALA A 226 -4.77 -7.24 -9.28
N LYS A 227 -4.08 -6.18 -9.70
CA LYS A 227 -2.63 -6.07 -9.53
C LYS A 227 -2.24 -6.16 -8.05
N HIS A 228 -2.91 -5.43 -7.19
CA HIS A 228 -2.56 -5.32 -5.77
C HIS A 228 -2.69 -6.66 -5.05
N ILE A 229 -3.82 -7.35 -5.18
CA ILE A 229 -4.01 -8.68 -4.56
C ILE A 229 -2.97 -9.68 -5.08
N LEU A 230 -2.75 -9.74 -6.39
CA LEU A 230 -1.78 -10.66 -6.97
C LEU A 230 -0.35 -10.33 -6.52
N LYS A 231 0.00 -9.05 -6.34
CA LYS A 231 1.31 -8.69 -5.76
C LYS A 231 1.43 -9.16 -4.32
N SER A 232 0.40 -8.93 -3.49
CA SER A 232 0.39 -9.35 -2.09
C SER A 232 0.55 -10.87 -1.92
N LEU A 233 0.11 -11.66 -2.89
CA LEU A 233 0.16 -13.13 -2.86
C LEU A 233 1.35 -13.75 -3.62
N THR A 234 2.14 -12.96 -4.36
CA THR A 234 3.23 -13.50 -5.20
C THR A 234 4.60 -12.90 -4.91
N HIS A 235 4.66 -11.81 -4.15
CA HIS A 235 5.91 -11.13 -3.84
C HIS A 235 6.37 -11.47 -2.42
N VAL A 236 7.70 -11.50 -2.24
CA VAL A 236 8.30 -11.51 -0.90
C VAL A 236 8.47 -10.07 -0.44
N TYR A 237 7.92 -9.73 0.72
CA TYR A 237 8.00 -8.39 1.32
C TYR A 237 8.06 -8.47 2.84
N ILE A 238 8.43 -7.35 3.47
CA ILE A 238 8.57 -7.24 4.93
C ILE A 238 7.18 -7.09 5.55
N ILE A 239 6.89 -7.89 6.58
CA ILE A 239 5.66 -7.80 7.38
C ILE A 239 5.85 -6.80 8.52
N ASP A 240 7.00 -6.89 9.18
CA ASP A 240 7.24 -6.16 10.42
C ASP A 240 7.91 -4.80 10.14
N THR A 241 7.18 -3.73 10.42
CA THR A 241 7.66 -2.34 10.36
C THR A 241 7.80 -1.70 11.74
N ARG A 242 7.83 -2.51 12.82
CA ARG A 242 8.00 -2.01 14.19
C ARG A 242 9.28 -1.18 14.30
N LEU A 243 9.19 -0.11 15.09
CA LEU A 243 10.29 0.83 15.33
C LEU A 243 11.24 0.36 16.44
N ALA A 244 10.83 -0.65 17.21
CA ALA A 244 11.56 -1.20 18.35
C ALA A 244 11.68 -2.73 18.21
N ILE A 245 12.79 -3.29 18.68
CA ILE A 245 12.99 -4.75 18.73
C ILE A 245 12.17 -5.34 19.88
N GLU A 246 12.04 -4.58 20.96
CA GLU A 246 11.32 -4.98 22.15
C GLU A 246 9.84 -5.21 21.83
N ASN A 247 9.28 -6.29 22.41
CA ASN A 247 7.89 -6.61 22.19
C ASN A 247 7.01 -5.60 22.94
N ILE A 248 6.32 -4.75 22.18
CA ILE A 248 5.45 -3.70 22.72
C ILE A 248 4.26 -4.29 23.51
N ASP A 249 3.92 -5.56 23.23
CA ASP A 249 2.85 -6.29 23.91
C ASP A 249 3.29 -6.91 25.26
N GLU A 250 4.55 -6.72 25.68
CA GLU A 250 5.01 -7.11 27.02
C GLU A 250 4.39 -6.22 28.11
N SER A 251 4.29 -6.78 29.31
CA SER A 251 3.76 -6.07 30.48
C SER A 251 4.54 -4.78 30.74
N PHE A 252 3.83 -3.68 30.97
CA PHE A 252 4.44 -2.39 31.36
C PHE A 252 5.24 -2.43 32.66
N ILE A 253 5.11 -3.52 33.44
CA ILE A 253 5.92 -3.78 34.62
C ILE A 253 7.36 -4.11 34.22
N ASP A 254 7.55 -4.88 33.15
CA ASP A 254 8.84 -5.39 32.71
C ASP A 254 9.51 -4.41 31.73
N PHE A 255 8.72 -3.75 30.88
CA PHE A 255 9.23 -2.83 29.87
C PHE A 255 8.28 -1.65 29.61
N LEU A 256 8.82 -0.43 29.62
CA LEU A 256 8.09 0.79 29.27
C LEU A 256 8.47 1.26 27.85
N PRO A 257 7.55 1.21 26.87
CA PRO A 257 7.84 1.57 25.47
C PRO A 257 8.45 2.96 25.26
N ILE A 258 8.11 3.92 26.12
CA ILE A 258 8.66 5.28 26.08
C ILE A 258 10.20 5.35 26.25
N ARG A 259 10.82 4.30 26.81
CA ARG A 259 12.27 4.22 26.99
C ARG A 259 13.02 3.86 25.71
N ALA A 260 12.35 3.22 24.75
CA ALA A 260 12.93 2.85 23.46
C ALA A 260 12.93 3.98 22.43
N TRP A 261 12.29 5.13 22.72
CA TRP A 261 12.22 6.24 21.78
C TRP A 261 13.61 6.74 21.33
N GLY A 262 13.79 6.85 20.02
CA GLY A 262 15.00 7.37 19.38
C GLY A 262 16.26 6.52 19.59
N GLN A 263 16.15 5.30 20.14
CA GLN A 263 17.30 4.42 20.31
C GLN A 263 17.73 3.82 18.96
N PRO A 264 19.03 3.86 18.63
CA PRO A 264 19.53 3.17 17.45
C PRO A 264 19.53 1.66 17.70
N THR A 265 19.19 0.89 16.66
CA THR A 265 19.26 -0.56 16.68
C THR A 265 20.51 -1.05 15.95
N ASN A 266 21.16 -2.10 16.47
CA ASN A 266 22.26 -2.74 15.75
C ASN A 266 21.71 -3.61 14.61
N ALA A 267 22.29 -3.51 13.41
CA ALA A 267 21.87 -4.26 12.23
C ALA A 267 21.86 -5.78 12.46
N ASP A 268 22.79 -6.31 13.25
CA ASP A 268 22.89 -7.75 13.55
C ASP A 268 21.78 -8.28 14.45
N GLN A 269 21.08 -7.40 15.17
CA GLN A 269 19.99 -7.76 16.09
C GLN A 269 18.61 -7.68 15.45
N VAL A 270 18.51 -7.10 14.24
CA VAL A 270 17.23 -6.92 13.55
C VAL A 270 16.74 -8.25 13.00
N GLN A 271 15.68 -8.79 13.59
CA GLN A 271 14.96 -9.93 13.03
C GLN A 271 13.85 -9.46 12.11
N VAL A 272 14.15 -9.38 10.81
CA VAL A 272 13.15 -8.98 9.80
C VAL A 272 12.23 -10.16 9.49
N GLN A 273 10.93 -9.98 9.70
CA GLN A 273 9.92 -10.94 9.28
C GLN A 273 9.50 -10.68 7.84
N TYR A 274 9.52 -11.73 7.02
CA TYR A 274 9.13 -11.67 5.62
C TYR A 274 7.87 -12.47 5.39
N HIS A 275 6.96 -11.91 4.61
CA HIS A 275 5.92 -12.67 3.96
C HIS A 275 6.57 -13.43 2.80
N ILE A 276 6.42 -14.75 2.81
CA ILE A 276 6.83 -15.63 1.72
C ILE A 276 5.54 -16.29 1.24
N PRO A 277 5.22 -16.23 -0.07
CA PRO A 277 4.01 -16.86 -0.57
C PRO A 277 3.94 -18.34 -0.18
N ASN A 278 2.75 -18.87 0.03
CA ASN A 278 2.53 -20.30 0.28
C ASN A 278 1.78 -20.99 -0.87
N ASP A 279 1.69 -22.32 -0.83
CA ASP A 279 1.06 -23.09 -1.91
C ASP A 279 -0.44 -22.75 -2.08
N ASP A 280 -1.17 -22.47 -0.99
CA ASP A 280 -2.59 -22.08 -1.02
C ASP A 280 -2.80 -20.73 -1.71
N GLU A 281 -1.92 -19.76 -1.43
CA GLU A 281 -1.91 -18.44 -2.06
C GLU A 281 -1.59 -18.55 -3.56
N LEU A 282 -0.65 -19.41 -3.93
CA LEU A 282 -0.32 -19.65 -5.34
C LEU A 282 -1.44 -20.37 -6.09
N ASP A 283 -2.16 -21.29 -5.45
CA ASP A 283 -3.32 -21.95 -6.03
C ASP A 283 -4.47 -20.95 -6.24
N PHE A 284 -4.70 -20.04 -5.28
CA PHE A 284 -5.67 -18.96 -5.47
C PHE A 284 -5.26 -18.00 -6.59
N VAL A 285 -3.97 -17.67 -6.73
CA VAL A 285 -3.48 -16.87 -7.86
C VAL A 285 -3.73 -17.58 -9.19
N ARG A 286 -3.57 -18.91 -9.25
CA ARG A 286 -3.90 -19.71 -10.45
C ARG A 286 -5.38 -19.60 -10.76
N GLU A 287 -6.24 -19.86 -9.78
CA GLU A 287 -7.70 -19.76 -9.92
C GLU A 287 -8.11 -18.36 -10.41
N PHE A 288 -7.53 -17.30 -9.86
CA PHE A 288 -7.81 -15.92 -10.23
C PHE A 288 -7.43 -15.63 -11.69
N VAL A 289 -6.23 -16.05 -12.12
CA VAL A 289 -5.79 -15.91 -13.50
C VAL A 289 -6.70 -16.69 -14.44
N GLU A 290 -7.10 -17.90 -14.08
CA GLU A 290 -8.00 -18.71 -14.89
C GLU A 290 -9.38 -18.10 -15.04
N THR A 291 -9.90 -17.53 -13.96
CA THR A 291 -11.25 -16.97 -13.91
C THR A 291 -11.36 -15.64 -14.65
N PHE A 292 -10.33 -14.78 -14.57
CA PHE A 292 -10.44 -13.41 -15.06
C PHE A 292 -9.54 -13.10 -16.26
N MET A 293 -8.31 -13.65 -16.32
CA MET A 293 -7.36 -13.27 -17.37
C MET A 293 -7.57 -14.05 -18.66
N TYR A 294 -7.68 -15.38 -18.57
CA TYR A 294 -7.87 -16.20 -19.78
C TYR A 294 -9.18 -15.86 -20.49
N VAL A 295 -10.25 -15.62 -19.74
CA VAL A 295 -11.55 -15.19 -20.31
C VAL A 295 -11.43 -13.91 -21.14
N GLU A 296 -10.72 -12.90 -20.64
CA GLU A 296 -10.52 -11.64 -21.38
C GLU A 296 -9.53 -11.80 -22.56
N LEU A 297 -8.54 -12.69 -22.46
CA LEU A 297 -7.64 -13.01 -23.57
C LEU A 297 -8.39 -13.71 -24.72
N ASP A 298 -9.22 -14.69 -24.41
CA ASP A 298 -10.02 -15.40 -25.40
C ASP A 298 -11.05 -14.46 -26.04
N LEU A 299 -11.64 -13.56 -25.25
CA LEU A 299 -12.51 -12.48 -25.76
C LEU A 299 -11.77 -11.60 -26.78
N LEU A 300 -10.56 -11.16 -26.45
CA LEU A 300 -9.74 -10.33 -27.34
C LEU A 300 -9.34 -11.09 -28.61
N LYS A 301 -9.05 -12.39 -28.52
CA LYS A 301 -8.68 -13.22 -29.67
C LYS A 301 -9.84 -13.43 -30.65
N GLU A 302 -11.02 -13.79 -30.15
CA GLU A 302 -12.17 -14.16 -31.00
C GLU A 302 -12.99 -12.94 -31.49
N LYS A 303 -13.10 -11.89 -30.67
CA LYS A 303 -14.05 -10.80 -30.90
C LYS A 303 -13.40 -9.42 -31.03
N SER A 304 -12.06 -9.32 -31.15
CA SER A 304 -11.35 -8.02 -31.26
C SER A 304 -11.98 -7.04 -32.26
N SER A 305 -12.37 -7.52 -33.44
CA SER A 305 -12.97 -6.70 -34.50
C SER A 305 -14.38 -6.20 -34.17
N LYS A 306 -15.11 -6.88 -33.29
CA LYS A 306 -16.50 -6.56 -32.91
C LYS A 306 -16.60 -5.68 -31.65
N LEU A 307 -15.57 -5.66 -30.81
CA LEU A 307 -15.55 -4.87 -29.59
C LEU A 307 -15.36 -3.38 -29.88
N SER A 308 -15.97 -2.52 -29.07
CA SER A 308 -15.69 -1.09 -29.05
C SER A 308 -14.27 -0.79 -28.56
N ASN A 309 -13.75 0.42 -28.85
CA ASN A 309 -12.43 0.82 -28.37
C ASN A 309 -12.35 0.86 -26.83
N ASP A 310 -13.43 1.23 -26.15
CA ASP A 310 -13.47 1.27 -24.69
C ASP A 310 -13.47 -0.13 -24.06
N GLU A 311 -14.19 -1.09 -24.65
CA GLU A 311 -14.17 -2.49 -24.20
C GLU A 311 -12.81 -3.15 -24.43
N ARG A 312 -12.16 -2.88 -25.57
CA ARG A 312 -10.78 -3.34 -25.83
C ARG A 312 -9.82 -2.75 -24.81
N LEU A 313 -9.91 -1.45 -24.53
CA LEU A 313 -9.06 -0.78 -23.56
C LEU A 313 -9.28 -1.32 -22.14
N ARG A 314 -10.53 -1.60 -21.75
CA ARG A 314 -10.88 -2.26 -20.49
C ARG A 314 -10.18 -3.62 -20.38
N SER A 315 -10.41 -4.49 -21.35
CA SER A 315 -9.89 -5.86 -21.39
C SER A 315 -8.35 -5.87 -21.33
N LEU A 316 -7.70 -5.05 -22.16
CA LEU A 316 -6.24 -4.90 -22.16
C LEU A 316 -5.70 -4.33 -20.83
N THR A 317 -6.42 -3.38 -20.21
CA THR A 317 -6.02 -2.83 -18.91
C THR A 317 -6.07 -3.89 -17.81
N ILE A 318 -7.12 -4.72 -17.79
CA ILE A 318 -7.28 -5.82 -16.83
C ILE A 318 -6.16 -6.84 -17.02
N VAL A 319 -5.98 -7.34 -18.25
CA VAL A 319 -4.93 -8.29 -18.61
C VAL A 319 -3.55 -7.77 -18.21
N HIS A 320 -3.25 -6.50 -18.53
CA HIS A 320 -1.98 -5.88 -18.17
C HIS A 320 -1.76 -5.78 -16.66
N GLN A 321 -2.78 -5.40 -15.88
CA GLN A 321 -2.64 -5.31 -14.43
C GLN A 321 -2.51 -6.68 -13.75
N ILE A 322 -3.27 -7.68 -14.22
CA ILE A 322 -3.14 -9.06 -13.74
C ILE A 322 -1.73 -9.59 -14.03
N ALA A 323 -1.24 -9.39 -15.25
CA ALA A 323 0.12 -9.76 -15.65
C ALA A 323 1.19 -9.13 -14.75
N ILE A 324 1.13 -7.82 -14.51
CA ILE A 324 2.05 -7.13 -13.58
C ILE A 324 2.00 -7.75 -12.17
N GLY A 325 0.80 -8.17 -11.75
CA GLY A 325 0.57 -8.79 -10.45
C GLY A 325 1.26 -10.14 -10.30
N CYS A 326 1.08 -11.06 -11.27
CA CYS A 326 1.51 -12.45 -11.15
C CYS A 326 2.83 -12.79 -11.86
N PHE A 327 3.41 -11.90 -12.67
CA PHE A 327 4.63 -12.20 -13.43
C PHE A 327 5.83 -12.61 -12.57
N ARG A 328 5.85 -12.26 -11.28
CA ARG A 328 6.93 -12.68 -10.38
C ARG A 328 7.07 -14.21 -10.29
N ILE A 329 5.96 -14.93 -10.39
CA ILE A 329 5.91 -16.40 -10.29
C ILE A 329 5.83 -17.10 -11.64
N VAL A 330 5.57 -16.36 -12.74
CA VAL A 330 5.60 -16.92 -14.10
C VAL A 330 7.08 -17.10 -14.52
N PRO A 331 7.44 -18.14 -15.29
CA PRO A 331 8.79 -18.29 -15.82
C PRO A 331 9.07 -17.26 -16.93
N ARG A 332 10.35 -16.89 -17.10
CA ARG A 332 10.76 -16.06 -18.24
C ARG A 332 10.53 -16.83 -19.54
N ILE A 333 10.32 -16.12 -20.65
CA ILE A 333 10.27 -16.74 -21.97
C ILE A 333 11.67 -17.31 -22.23
N GLY A 334 11.75 -18.61 -22.52
CA GLY A 334 13.01 -19.21 -22.95
C GLY A 334 13.42 -18.57 -24.26
N SER A 335 14.48 -17.78 -24.26
CA SER A 335 15.03 -17.24 -25.50
C SER A 335 15.76 -18.37 -26.23
N SER A 336 15.39 -18.63 -27.48
CA SER A 336 16.33 -19.24 -28.41
C SER A 336 17.56 -18.32 -28.53
N TYR A 337 18.75 -18.92 -28.52
CA TYR A 337 19.99 -18.21 -28.77
C TYR A 337 19.85 -17.44 -30.08
N VAL A 338 19.97 -16.11 -30.05
CA VAL A 338 20.02 -15.30 -31.27
C VAL A 338 21.44 -15.42 -31.81
N PRO A 339 21.68 -16.18 -32.89
CA PRO A 339 23.02 -16.39 -33.38
C PRO A 339 23.59 -15.08 -33.95
N ASN A 340 24.92 -14.98 -33.94
CA ASN A 340 25.68 -13.95 -34.65
C ASN A 340 25.50 -12.50 -34.17
N LEU A 341 25.14 -12.28 -32.89
CA LEU A 341 25.16 -10.93 -32.30
C LEU A 341 26.59 -10.41 -32.09
N VAL A 342 27.40 -11.15 -31.34
CA VAL A 342 28.80 -10.79 -31.04
C VAL A 342 29.65 -12.05 -30.92
N PRO A 343 30.81 -12.15 -31.59
CA PRO A 343 31.74 -13.24 -31.38
C PRO A 343 32.26 -13.20 -29.94
N THR A 344 32.01 -14.26 -29.18
CA THR A 344 32.42 -14.36 -27.77
C THR A 344 33.32 -15.57 -27.58
N VAL A 345 34.50 -15.36 -26.98
CA VAL A 345 35.52 -16.41 -26.73
C VAL A 345 35.23 -17.19 -25.44
N VAL A 346 34.34 -16.66 -24.60
CA VAL A 346 33.93 -17.23 -23.31
C VAL A 346 32.43 -17.55 -23.37
N PRO A 347 31.96 -18.71 -22.88
CA PRO A 347 30.54 -19.02 -22.87
C PRO A 347 29.75 -18.00 -22.03
N TYR A 348 28.75 -17.39 -22.64
CA TYR A 348 27.83 -16.49 -21.95
C TYR A 348 26.72 -17.30 -21.29
N SER A 349 26.74 -17.40 -19.97
CA SER A 349 25.63 -17.98 -19.20
C SER A 349 24.87 -16.89 -18.48
N ALA A 350 23.57 -16.75 -18.76
CA ALA A 350 22.70 -15.95 -17.92
C ALA A 350 22.54 -16.66 -16.57
N GLN A 351 23.17 -16.14 -15.52
CA GLN A 351 22.96 -16.65 -14.17
C GLN A 351 21.68 -16.03 -13.60
N SER A 352 20.60 -16.80 -13.55
CA SER A 352 19.41 -16.45 -12.77
C SER A 352 19.44 -17.22 -11.46
N GLN A 353 19.80 -16.55 -10.37
CA GLN A 353 19.68 -17.13 -9.04
C GLN A 353 18.29 -16.79 -8.48
N ALA A 354 17.41 -17.79 -8.39
CA ALA A 354 16.20 -17.67 -7.60
C ALA A 354 16.60 -17.70 -6.12
N GLN A 355 16.58 -16.55 -5.44
CA GLN A 355 16.95 -16.47 -4.02
C GLN A 355 16.02 -17.27 -3.10
N TYR A 356 14.79 -17.56 -3.56
CA TYR A 356 13.81 -18.33 -2.78
C TYR A 356 13.36 -19.56 -3.56
N SER A 357 13.31 -20.71 -2.88
CA SER A 357 12.90 -22.00 -3.43
C SER A 357 11.50 -21.99 -4.02
N ILE A 358 10.59 -21.14 -3.52
CA ILE A 358 9.25 -21.01 -4.08
C ILE A 358 9.26 -20.50 -5.53
N PHE A 359 10.20 -19.62 -5.90
CA PHE A 359 10.35 -19.18 -7.28
C PHE A 359 11.05 -20.23 -8.17
N SER A 360 11.62 -21.28 -7.56
CA SER A 360 12.10 -22.45 -8.29
C SER A 360 10.97 -23.48 -8.49
N LYS A 361 10.03 -23.58 -7.55
CA LYS A 361 8.78 -24.33 -7.67
C LYS A 361 7.80 -23.53 -8.54
N GLN A 362 7.99 -23.60 -9.85
CA GLN A 362 7.13 -22.90 -10.81
C GLN A 362 5.66 -23.30 -10.58
N PRO A 363 4.71 -22.35 -10.46
CA PRO A 363 3.30 -22.66 -10.41
C PRO A 363 2.89 -23.40 -11.68
N LYS A 364 2.07 -24.44 -11.55
CA LYS A 364 1.50 -25.19 -12.68
C LYS A 364 0.43 -24.37 -13.39
N PHE A 365 0.82 -23.28 -14.07
CA PHE A 365 -0.06 -22.66 -15.06
C PHE A 365 -0.21 -23.59 -16.27
N ARG A 366 -1.33 -23.47 -17.00
CA ARG A 366 -1.60 -24.27 -18.21
C ARG A 366 -0.51 -24.15 -19.26
N GLU A 367 0.06 -22.94 -19.36
CA GLU A 367 1.11 -22.56 -20.30
C GLU A 367 1.96 -21.43 -19.70
N ASN A 368 3.06 -21.07 -20.38
CA ASN A 368 3.81 -19.88 -19.99
C ASN A 368 3.01 -18.62 -20.36
N LEU A 369 2.35 -18.02 -19.36
CA LEU A 369 1.54 -16.81 -19.51
C LEU A 369 2.27 -15.65 -20.21
N ARG A 370 3.60 -15.52 -20.06
CA ARG A 370 4.36 -14.49 -20.78
C ARG A 370 4.40 -14.76 -22.28
N LEU A 371 4.64 -16.01 -22.66
CA LEU A 371 4.67 -16.42 -24.06
C LEU A 371 3.29 -16.25 -24.69
N ARG A 372 2.23 -16.70 -23.99
CA ARG A 372 0.86 -16.53 -24.46
C ARG A 372 0.50 -15.07 -24.71
N LEU A 373 0.82 -14.19 -23.76
CA LEU A 373 0.59 -12.75 -23.91
C LEU A 373 1.39 -12.15 -25.06
N LEU A 374 2.63 -12.56 -25.25
CA LEU A 374 3.45 -12.10 -26.37
C LEU A 374 2.81 -12.45 -27.72
N ILE A 375 2.32 -13.69 -27.86
CA ILE A 375 1.66 -14.16 -29.08
C ILE A 375 0.34 -13.43 -29.32
N ASP A 376 -0.54 -13.38 -28.32
CA ASP A 376 -1.87 -12.79 -28.48
C ASP A 376 -1.80 -11.27 -28.72
N ILE A 377 -0.93 -10.55 -28.00
CA ILE A 377 -0.73 -9.11 -28.19
C ILE A 377 -0.01 -8.85 -29.52
N GLY A 378 0.98 -9.66 -29.91
CA GLY A 378 1.63 -9.57 -31.21
C GLY A 378 0.62 -9.68 -32.36
N LYS A 379 -0.28 -10.68 -32.29
CA LYS A 379 -1.39 -10.83 -33.26
C LYS A 379 -2.29 -9.60 -33.31
N LEU A 380 -2.60 -8.98 -32.17
CA LEU A 380 -3.40 -7.74 -32.13
C LEU A 380 -2.68 -6.52 -32.73
N LEU A 381 -1.34 -6.46 -32.61
CA LEU A 381 -0.52 -5.41 -33.19
C LEU A 381 -0.20 -5.63 -34.69
N GLY A 382 -0.57 -6.80 -35.23
CA GLY A 382 -0.21 -7.20 -36.59
C GLY A 382 1.26 -7.66 -36.71
N GLU A 383 1.92 -7.93 -35.59
CA GLU A 383 3.30 -8.38 -35.52
C GLU A 383 3.32 -9.90 -35.32
N SER A 384 3.81 -10.65 -36.32
CA SER A 384 4.04 -12.09 -36.20
C SER A 384 5.34 -12.37 -35.47
N PHE A 385 5.36 -12.11 -34.16
CA PHE A 385 6.43 -12.62 -33.32
C PHE A 385 6.21 -14.10 -33.09
N ILE A 386 7.02 -14.91 -33.79
CA ILE A 386 7.37 -16.30 -33.47
C ILE A 386 6.47 -17.36 -34.14
N ASP A 387 7.11 -18.28 -34.89
CA ASP A 387 6.55 -19.55 -35.39
C ASP A 387 5.90 -20.32 -34.22
N GLU A 388 4.70 -20.86 -34.43
CA GLU A 388 3.89 -21.57 -33.41
C GLU A 388 4.51 -22.90 -32.91
N SER A 389 5.80 -23.15 -33.15
CA SER A 389 6.54 -24.36 -32.80
C SER A 389 7.37 -24.23 -31.50
N PHE A 390 6.80 -23.62 -30.45
CA PHE A 390 7.41 -23.52 -29.12
C PHE A 390 6.61 -24.22 -28.03
#